data_AF-A0A7L4DZH1-F1
#
_entry.id   AF-A0A7L4DZH1-F1
#
_cell.length_a   1.000
_cell.length_b   1.000
_cell.length_c   1.000
_cell.angle_alpha   90.00
_cell.angle_beta   90.00
_cell.angle_gamma   90.00
#
_symmetry.space_group_name_H-M   'P 1'
#
loop_
_entity.id
_entity.type
_entity.pdbx_description
1 polymer ?
#
loop_
_entity_poly.entity_id
_entity_poly.type
_entity_poly.pdbx_seq_one_letter_code
_entity_poly.pdbx_strand_id
1 'polypeptide(L)'
;EPPETPNDFSCQTEDMKIVTCTWSKGGDTYLHGQHSIKYTLSEEFSQKRILCTVSCSEQCSCSWDIGQQHLCSSDVHKQRICNITLTVENPLGKKTAMDIFVVAHRIYPTAPLRLLEDCRDTEITLYWEHQKTGIELFCQTELFQPDGKVELRNSSGTHLHYGSVILVGLQPYTEYTARVRCGAAKHFWRWSEWSKAQTIRTTEATPSGKLDIWREITPVLGGRNVTLFWKQTPSFRANGENISYEVTWEKEDGSKPESISFSSIYNSTRISIDNHSYRISVKAKNNVNYSLPSVLIIPSTTGNSRSIFSTEELKEEQVNGTDDGIFISWEPKKVYDSYIIDWCNFPMLQPCDLQWKRFGPNTSSTLINSAAFVPGVRYNFCIYGSVANRASLLEKKTGYLRELPPLLDPVVEKVELTFNSVTLSWNSYPTNESQSGFVRGYHVYVSPIQENCSLKGSKKHVL
;
A
#
# COMPACT_ATOMS: atom_id res chain seq x y z
N GLU A 1 -20.62 58.00 -14.95
CA GLU A 1 -19.15 58.26 -15.01
C GLU A 1 -18.63 58.06 -16.43
N PRO A 2 -17.51 58.70 -16.84
CA PRO A 2 -16.85 58.35 -18.10
C PRO A 2 -16.39 56.88 -18.07
N PRO A 3 -16.27 56.22 -19.23
CA PRO A 3 -15.87 54.82 -19.26
C PRO A 3 -14.41 54.69 -18.81
N GLU A 4 -14.12 53.59 -18.12
CA GLU A 4 -12.76 53.21 -17.77
C GLU A 4 -12.01 52.68 -18.99
N THR A 5 -10.68 52.70 -18.94
CA THR A 5 -9.87 52.03 -19.96
C THR A 5 -10.13 50.52 -19.88
N PRO A 6 -10.41 49.84 -21.00
CA PRO A 6 -10.68 48.40 -20.99
C PRO A 6 -9.47 47.63 -20.46
N ASN A 7 -9.66 46.91 -19.36
CA ASN A 7 -8.64 46.04 -18.80
C ASN A 7 -8.79 44.62 -19.38
N ASP A 8 -7.69 43.86 -19.38
CA ASP A 8 -7.61 42.47 -19.84
C ASP A 8 -8.07 42.23 -21.29
N PHE A 9 -7.95 43.26 -22.15
CA PHE A 9 -8.25 43.10 -23.57
C PHE A 9 -7.23 42.18 -24.24
N SER A 10 -7.70 41.02 -24.69
CA SER A 10 -6.86 40.03 -25.39
C SER A 10 -7.67 39.24 -26.40
N CYS A 11 -7.03 38.90 -27.51
CA CYS A 11 -7.60 38.13 -28.60
C CYS A 11 -6.94 36.76 -28.74
N GLN A 12 -7.76 35.76 -29.04
CA GLN A 12 -7.34 34.37 -29.20
C GLN A 12 -8.13 33.64 -30.28
N THR A 13 -7.63 32.48 -30.70
CA THR A 13 -8.28 31.63 -31.69
C THR A 13 -8.17 30.16 -31.31
N GLU A 14 -9.19 29.38 -31.65
CA GLU A 14 -9.16 27.92 -31.47
C GLU A 14 -8.69 27.19 -32.74
N ASP A 15 -8.96 27.76 -33.92
CA ASP A 15 -8.84 27.09 -35.22
C ASP A 15 -8.14 27.94 -36.30
N MET A 16 -7.56 29.08 -35.92
CA MET A 16 -6.94 30.08 -36.82
C MET A 16 -7.91 30.74 -37.83
N LYS A 17 -9.22 30.46 -37.74
CA LYS A 17 -10.25 31.03 -38.62
C LYS A 17 -11.12 32.03 -37.87
N ILE A 18 -11.55 31.66 -36.67
CA ILE A 18 -12.37 32.49 -35.80
C ILE A 18 -11.49 33.11 -34.73
N VAL A 19 -11.49 34.44 -34.64
CA VAL A 19 -10.86 35.18 -33.54
C VAL A 19 -11.94 35.55 -32.55
N THR A 20 -11.65 35.34 -31.28
CA THR A 20 -12.46 35.79 -30.14
C THR A 20 -11.62 36.72 -29.30
N CYS A 21 -12.09 37.95 -29.11
CA CYS A 21 -11.49 38.88 -28.16
C CYS A 21 -12.36 39.02 -26.93
N THR A 22 -11.70 39.12 -25.78
CA THR A 22 -12.34 39.26 -24.47
C THR A 22 -11.77 40.47 -23.74
N TRP A 23 -12.60 41.12 -22.92
CA TRP A 23 -12.19 42.23 -22.05
C TRP A 23 -13.10 42.32 -20.82
N SER A 24 -12.61 42.95 -19.76
CA SER A 24 -13.37 43.21 -18.54
C SER A 24 -14.33 44.40 -18.74
N LYS A 25 -15.57 44.29 -18.26
CA LYS A 25 -16.61 45.33 -18.44
C LYS A 25 -16.28 46.66 -17.74
N GLY A 26 -15.49 46.62 -16.67
CA GLY A 26 -15.18 47.78 -15.82
C GLY A 26 -16.32 48.12 -14.84
N GLY A 27 -16.16 49.21 -14.09
CA GLY A 27 -17.18 49.72 -13.16
C GLY A 27 -18.49 50.17 -13.83
N ASP A 28 -19.59 50.18 -13.07
CA ASP A 28 -20.86 50.69 -13.59
C ASP A 28 -20.77 52.20 -13.85
N THR A 29 -21.16 52.62 -15.05
CA THR A 29 -21.16 54.04 -15.43
C THR A 29 -22.47 54.75 -15.06
N TYR A 30 -23.47 54.00 -14.57
CA TYR A 30 -24.82 54.46 -14.22
C TYR A 30 -25.59 55.13 -15.38
N LEU A 31 -25.20 54.83 -16.62
CA LEU A 31 -25.85 55.31 -17.84
C LEU A 31 -26.57 54.14 -18.54
N HIS A 32 -27.87 54.29 -18.75
CA HIS A 32 -28.74 53.22 -19.28
C HIS A 32 -29.40 53.59 -20.60
N GLY A 33 -29.92 52.57 -21.30
CA GLY A 33 -30.60 52.73 -22.58
C GLY A 33 -29.67 53.24 -23.67
N GLN A 34 -30.08 54.27 -24.40
CA GLN A 34 -29.32 54.82 -25.53
C GLN A 34 -27.99 55.49 -25.12
N HIS A 35 -27.85 55.83 -23.84
CA HIS A 35 -26.66 56.45 -23.26
C HIS A 35 -25.70 55.44 -22.64
N SER A 36 -26.00 54.14 -22.71
CA SER A 36 -25.13 53.09 -22.20
C SER A 36 -23.82 53.03 -22.98
N ILE A 37 -22.85 52.34 -22.38
CA ILE A 37 -21.55 52.06 -23.00
C ILE A 37 -21.76 51.34 -24.34
N LYS A 38 -21.05 51.81 -25.37
CA LYS A 38 -20.95 51.15 -26.68
C LYS A 38 -19.54 50.62 -26.89
N TYR A 39 -19.47 49.37 -27.33
CA TYR A 39 -18.23 48.69 -27.69
C TYR A 39 -18.12 48.67 -29.21
N THR A 40 -16.99 49.13 -29.74
CA THR A 40 -16.68 49.07 -31.17
C THR A 40 -15.29 48.48 -31.34
N LEU A 41 -15.17 47.41 -32.14
CA LEU A 41 -13.88 46.84 -32.53
C LEU A 41 -13.54 47.28 -33.95
N SER A 42 -12.31 47.71 -34.17
CA SER A 42 -11.77 48.06 -35.47
C SER A 42 -10.43 47.39 -35.71
N GLU A 43 -10.15 47.07 -36.96
CA GLU A 43 -8.87 46.52 -37.39
C GLU A 43 -8.08 47.61 -38.11
N GLU A 44 -6.88 47.91 -37.60
CA GLU A 44 -6.12 49.10 -38.01
C GLU A 44 -5.53 48.99 -39.42
N PHE A 45 -5.09 47.80 -39.87
CA PHE A 45 -4.46 47.65 -41.19
C PHE A 45 -5.46 47.86 -42.33
N SER A 46 -6.69 47.38 -42.17
CA SER A 46 -7.77 47.47 -43.14
C SER A 46 -8.64 48.71 -42.94
N GLN A 47 -8.47 49.41 -41.81
CA GLN A 47 -9.32 50.51 -41.35
C GLN A 47 -10.83 50.15 -41.35
N LYS A 48 -11.15 48.88 -41.10
CA LYS A 48 -12.52 48.37 -41.12
C LYS A 48 -13.04 48.15 -39.70
N ARG A 49 -14.31 48.47 -39.50
CA ARG A 49 -15.04 48.06 -38.30
C ARG A 49 -15.33 46.56 -38.36
N ILE A 50 -15.06 45.86 -37.27
CA ILE A 50 -15.31 44.43 -37.13
C ILE A 50 -16.79 44.23 -36.83
N LEU A 51 -17.45 43.40 -37.63
CA LEU A 51 -18.85 43.06 -37.43
C LEU A 51 -18.92 41.81 -36.55
N CYS A 52 -19.22 42.00 -35.26
CA CYS A 52 -19.42 40.90 -34.32
C CYS A 52 -20.48 41.28 -33.28
N THR A 53 -21.17 40.29 -32.75
CA THR A 53 -22.16 40.50 -31.69
C THR A 53 -21.43 40.50 -30.35
N VAL A 54 -21.47 41.64 -29.65
CA VAL A 54 -20.84 41.76 -28.34
C VAL A 54 -21.74 41.12 -27.29
N SER A 55 -21.21 40.11 -26.60
CA SER A 55 -21.82 39.47 -25.44
C SER A 55 -21.14 40.00 -24.18
N CYS A 56 -21.86 40.70 -23.31
CA CYS A 56 -21.30 41.30 -22.09
C CYS A 56 -22.08 40.89 -20.85
N SER A 57 -21.40 40.22 -19.92
CA SER A 57 -21.82 40.05 -18.52
C SER A 57 -20.85 40.81 -17.60
N GLU A 58 -20.01 40.10 -16.84
CA GLU A 58 -18.83 40.65 -16.14
C GLU A 58 -17.61 40.71 -17.06
N GLN A 59 -17.49 39.71 -17.93
CA GLN A 59 -16.52 39.66 -19.02
C GLN A 59 -17.26 39.79 -20.34
N CYS A 60 -16.77 40.67 -21.19
CA CYS A 60 -17.28 40.89 -22.52
C CYS A 60 -16.50 40.07 -23.54
N SER A 61 -17.18 39.61 -24.59
CA SER A 61 -16.57 38.88 -25.69
C SER A 61 -17.17 39.25 -27.05
N CYS A 62 -16.34 39.15 -28.09
CA CYS A 62 -16.75 39.29 -29.48
C CYS A 62 -15.98 38.30 -30.34
N SER A 63 -16.70 37.53 -31.17
CA SER A 63 -16.10 36.54 -32.07
C SER A 63 -16.46 36.82 -33.52
N TRP A 64 -15.51 36.63 -34.44
CA TRP A 64 -15.72 36.81 -35.88
C TRP A 64 -14.80 35.92 -36.71
N ASP A 65 -15.22 35.66 -37.95
CA ASP A 65 -14.42 34.94 -38.94
C ASP A 65 -13.50 35.92 -39.70
N ILE A 66 -12.19 35.66 -39.67
CA ILE A 66 -11.17 36.50 -40.30
C ILE A 66 -11.29 36.46 -41.84
N GLY A 67 -11.61 35.30 -42.40
CA GLY A 67 -11.66 35.06 -43.84
C GLY A 67 -12.85 35.75 -44.51
N GLN A 68 -14.03 35.70 -43.88
CA GLN A 68 -15.24 36.32 -44.44
C GLN A 68 -15.18 37.84 -44.48
N GLN A 69 -14.56 38.48 -43.48
CA GLN A 69 -14.49 39.94 -43.40
C GLN A 69 -13.24 40.52 -44.10
N HIS A 70 -12.36 39.67 -44.65
CA HIS A 70 -11.08 40.04 -45.24
C HIS A 70 -10.27 40.94 -44.29
N LEU A 71 -10.22 40.55 -43.01
CA LEU A 71 -9.50 41.27 -41.95
C LEU A 71 -8.13 40.63 -41.70
N CYS A 72 -7.23 41.38 -41.07
CA CYS A 72 -5.86 40.99 -40.78
C CYS A 72 -4.99 40.81 -42.03
N SER A 73 -3.85 41.49 -42.07
CA SER A 73 -2.94 41.43 -43.21
C SER A 73 -2.00 40.23 -43.13
N SER A 74 -1.71 39.64 -44.30
CA SER A 74 -0.62 38.69 -44.45
C SER A 74 0.68 39.47 -44.67
N ASP A 75 1.68 39.25 -43.82
CA ASP A 75 3.00 39.86 -43.97
C ASP A 75 3.90 39.08 -44.94
N VAL A 76 5.10 39.59 -45.23
CA VAL A 76 6.13 39.08 -46.17
C VAL A 76 6.48 37.60 -45.92
N HIS A 77 6.26 37.09 -44.70
CA HIS A 77 6.50 35.69 -44.31
C HIS A 77 5.25 34.78 -44.35
N LYS A 78 4.15 35.20 -45.00
CA LYS A 78 2.84 34.50 -45.03
C LYS A 78 2.19 34.30 -43.65
N GLN A 79 2.61 35.07 -42.64
CA GLN A 79 1.97 35.07 -41.32
C GLN A 79 0.83 36.08 -41.30
N ARG A 80 -0.32 35.70 -40.75
CA ARG A 80 -1.47 36.60 -40.56
C ARG A 80 -1.32 37.36 -39.25
N ILE A 81 -1.22 38.68 -39.35
CA ILE A 81 -1.08 39.61 -38.23
C ILE A 81 -2.37 40.42 -38.11
N CYS A 82 -2.92 40.46 -36.90
CA CYS A 82 -4.08 41.27 -36.57
C CYS A 82 -3.66 42.41 -35.63
N ASN A 83 -4.12 43.63 -35.91
CA ASN A 83 -4.02 44.77 -35.01
C ASN A 83 -5.44 45.26 -34.71
N ILE A 84 -5.95 44.90 -33.53
CA ILE A 84 -7.33 45.16 -33.14
C ILE A 84 -7.37 46.27 -32.10
N THR A 85 -8.17 47.29 -32.36
CA THR A 85 -8.46 48.38 -31.43
C THR A 85 -9.88 48.22 -30.90
N LEU A 86 -10.01 48.06 -29.58
CA LEU A 86 -11.28 48.14 -28.86
C LEU A 86 -11.52 49.60 -28.46
N THR A 87 -12.64 50.15 -28.89
CA THR A 87 -13.14 51.46 -28.47
C THR A 87 -14.34 51.30 -27.56
N VAL A 88 -14.29 51.94 -26.39
CA VAL A 88 -15.37 52.00 -25.41
C VAL A 88 -15.79 53.45 -25.25
N GLU A 89 -17.04 53.74 -25.54
CA GLU A 89 -17.57 55.11 -25.54
C GLU A 89 -18.93 55.22 -24.87
N ASN A 90 -19.14 56.34 -24.17
CA ASN A 90 -20.43 56.81 -23.71
C ASN A 90 -20.48 58.36 -23.92
N PRO A 91 -21.60 59.05 -23.64
CA PRO A 91 -21.69 60.50 -23.84
C PRO A 91 -20.68 61.35 -23.06
N LEU A 92 -20.03 60.79 -22.03
CA LEU A 92 -19.09 61.49 -21.15
C LEU A 92 -17.62 61.28 -21.56
N GLY A 93 -17.32 60.32 -22.44
CA GLY A 93 -15.95 60.10 -22.89
C GLY A 93 -15.74 58.84 -23.70
N LYS A 94 -14.52 58.72 -24.23
CA LYS A 94 -14.05 57.61 -25.05
C LYS A 94 -12.70 57.11 -24.56
N LYS A 95 -12.56 55.79 -24.46
CA LYS A 95 -11.31 55.10 -24.12
C LYS A 95 -11.04 53.99 -25.13
N THR A 96 -9.77 53.63 -25.29
CA THR A 96 -9.34 52.60 -26.24
C THR A 96 -8.31 51.66 -25.63
N ALA A 97 -8.30 50.42 -26.12
CA ALA A 97 -7.29 49.41 -25.85
C ALA A 97 -6.90 48.72 -27.17
N MET A 98 -5.67 48.26 -27.30
CA MET A 98 -5.14 47.66 -28.54
C MET A 98 -4.49 46.31 -28.25
N ASP A 99 -4.64 45.34 -29.15
CA ASP A 99 -3.93 44.06 -29.13
C ASP A 99 -3.40 43.71 -30.53
N ILE A 100 -2.09 43.47 -30.61
CA ILE A 100 -1.37 43.14 -31.85
C ILE A 100 -0.81 41.73 -31.70
N PHE A 101 -1.21 40.84 -32.61
CA PHE A 101 -0.80 39.45 -32.51
C PHE A 101 -0.75 38.74 -33.87
N VAL A 102 0.10 37.71 -33.92
CA VAL A 102 0.10 36.73 -35.01
C VAL A 102 -0.93 35.65 -34.67
N VAL A 103 -1.89 35.41 -35.57
CA VAL A 103 -3.02 34.48 -35.32
C VAL A 103 -2.53 33.08 -34.92
N ALA A 104 -1.50 32.58 -35.60
CA ALA A 104 -0.91 31.27 -35.32
C ALA A 104 -0.19 31.17 -33.96
N HIS A 105 0.10 32.29 -33.29
CA HIS A 105 0.77 32.33 -31.99
C HIS A 105 -0.21 32.56 -30.82
N ARG A 106 -1.51 32.70 -31.10
CA ARG A 106 -2.57 32.94 -30.09
C ARG A 106 -3.60 31.82 -30.07
N ILE A 107 -3.11 30.59 -30.24
CA ILE A 107 -3.98 29.40 -30.26
C ILE A 107 -4.29 28.99 -28.82
N TYR A 108 -5.58 28.98 -28.48
CA TYR A 108 -6.12 28.43 -27.24
C TYR A 108 -7.10 27.32 -27.61
N PRO A 109 -6.66 26.05 -27.62
CA PRO A 109 -7.52 24.96 -28.05
C PRO A 109 -8.57 24.63 -26.99
N THR A 110 -9.67 24.01 -27.43
CA THR A 110 -10.68 23.47 -26.52
C THR A 110 -10.14 22.27 -25.74
N ALA A 111 -10.71 22.02 -24.56
CA ALA A 111 -10.36 20.86 -23.77
C ALA A 111 -10.64 19.55 -24.56
N PRO A 112 -9.77 18.53 -24.45
CA PRO A 112 -10.00 17.24 -25.09
C PRO A 112 -11.37 16.64 -24.72
N LEU A 113 -12.05 16.09 -25.72
CA LEU A 113 -13.37 15.51 -25.57
C LEU A 113 -13.31 13.98 -25.61
N ARG A 114 -14.31 13.33 -25.01
CA ARG A 114 -14.53 11.89 -25.10
C ARG A 114 -13.26 11.08 -24.80
N LEU A 115 -12.76 11.22 -23.58
CA LEU A 115 -11.65 10.42 -23.08
C LEU A 115 -12.12 8.96 -22.98
N LEU A 116 -11.53 8.10 -23.79
CA LEU A 116 -11.76 6.66 -23.84
C LEU A 116 -10.52 5.93 -23.32
N GLU A 117 -10.74 4.79 -22.69
CA GLU A 117 -9.71 3.97 -22.09
C GLU A 117 -9.68 2.55 -22.68
N ASP A 118 -8.47 2.03 -22.88
CA ASP A 118 -8.20 0.61 -23.06
C ASP A 118 -7.21 0.19 -21.97
N CYS A 119 -7.58 -0.80 -21.16
CA CYS A 119 -6.89 -1.11 -19.91
C CYS A 119 -6.37 -2.54 -19.91
N ARG A 120 -5.12 -2.68 -19.49
CA ARG A 120 -4.46 -3.95 -19.17
C ARG A 120 -4.12 -3.95 -17.68
N ASP A 121 -3.38 -4.98 -17.27
CA ASP A 121 -2.96 -5.15 -15.89
C ASP A 121 -1.93 -4.12 -15.45
N THR A 122 -0.97 -3.78 -16.30
CA THR A 122 0.10 -2.81 -15.97
C THR A 122 0.11 -1.58 -16.85
N GLU A 123 -0.89 -1.44 -17.72
CA GLU A 123 -0.92 -0.39 -18.75
C GLU A 123 -2.33 0.16 -18.96
N ILE A 124 -2.44 1.47 -19.17
CA ILE A 124 -3.68 2.15 -19.59
C ILE A 124 -3.36 2.93 -20.85
N THR A 125 -4.08 2.67 -21.92
CA THR A 125 -4.06 3.50 -23.12
C THR A 125 -5.26 4.43 -23.12
N LEU A 126 -5.00 5.74 -23.18
CA LEU A 126 -6.04 6.75 -23.29
C LEU A 126 -6.13 7.24 -24.73
N TYR A 127 -7.35 7.48 -25.18
CA TYR A 127 -7.68 8.08 -26.46
C TYR A 127 -8.61 9.27 -26.24
N TRP A 128 -8.44 10.33 -27.01
CA TRP A 128 -9.33 11.49 -26.94
C TRP A 128 -9.53 12.12 -28.31
N GLU A 129 -10.63 12.84 -28.46
CA GLU A 129 -11.00 13.54 -29.69
C GLU A 129 -10.78 15.05 -29.56
N HIS A 130 -10.48 15.69 -30.70
CA HIS A 130 -10.38 17.14 -30.83
C HIS A 130 -11.56 17.69 -31.64
N GLN A 131 -12.16 18.78 -31.17
CA GLN A 131 -13.30 19.40 -31.84
C GLN A 131 -12.92 20.06 -33.18
N LYS A 132 -11.68 20.56 -33.28
CA LYS A 132 -11.16 21.30 -34.43
C LYS A 132 -9.91 20.62 -34.96
N THR A 133 -9.72 20.62 -36.28
CA THR A 133 -8.55 20.03 -36.95
C THR A 133 -7.77 20.99 -37.82
N GLY A 134 -6.53 20.58 -38.12
CA GLY A 134 -5.58 21.38 -38.89
C GLY A 134 -4.52 22.08 -38.03
N ILE A 135 -4.56 21.91 -36.70
CA ILE A 135 -3.53 22.40 -35.78
C ILE A 135 -2.82 21.19 -35.17
N GLU A 136 -1.49 21.22 -35.18
CA GLU A 136 -0.67 20.26 -34.46
C GLU A 136 -0.72 20.61 -32.97
N LEU A 137 -1.25 19.69 -32.17
CA LEU A 137 -1.39 19.87 -30.73
C LEU A 137 -0.31 19.07 -29.99
N PHE A 138 0.12 19.57 -28.85
CA PHE A 138 0.94 18.86 -27.88
C PHE A 138 0.12 18.72 -26.60
N CYS A 139 -0.03 17.49 -26.11
CA CYS A 139 -0.92 17.20 -25.00
C CYS A 139 -0.14 16.73 -23.77
N GLN A 140 -0.69 17.03 -22.61
CA GLN A 140 -0.19 16.60 -21.31
C GLN A 140 -1.30 15.85 -20.60
N THR A 141 -0.95 14.65 -20.17
CA THR A 141 -1.79 13.77 -19.36
C THR A 141 -1.32 13.85 -17.93
N GLU A 142 -2.27 14.01 -17.02
CA GLU A 142 -2.05 13.96 -15.59
C GLU A 142 -2.69 12.69 -15.04
N LEU A 143 -1.89 11.90 -14.33
CA LEU A 143 -2.28 10.64 -13.73
C LEU A 143 -2.15 10.73 -12.20
N PHE A 144 -3.27 10.57 -11.51
CA PHE A 144 -3.35 10.47 -10.06
C PHE A 144 -3.17 9.01 -9.64
N GLN A 145 -2.15 8.76 -8.83
CA GLN A 145 -1.85 7.46 -8.25
C GLN A 145 -2.61 7.26 -6.92
N PRO A 146 -2.85 6.01 -6.48
CA PRO A 146 -3.54 5.71 -5.23
C PRO A 146 -2.87 6.28 -3.98
N ASP A 147 -1.55 6.50 -4.00
CA ASP A 147 -0.79 7.09 -2.90
C ASP A 147 -0.87 8.63 -2.88
N GLY A 148 -1.68 9.23 -3.75
CA GLY A 148 -1.84 10.67 -3.91
C GLY A 148 -0.76 11.33 -4.76
N LYS A 149 0.23 10.57 -5.27
CA LYS A 149 1.21 11.13 -6.19
C LYS A 149 0.59 11.44 -7.55
N VAL A 150 1.13 12.46 -8.20
CA VAL A 150 0.72 12.89 -9.53
C VAL A 150 1.88 12.70 -10.49
N GLU A 151 1.61 12.02 -11.60
CA GLU A 151 2.55 11.85 -12.70
C GLU A 151 2.06 12.60 -13.93
N LEU A 152 2.95 13.38 -14.56
CA LEU A 152 2.66 14.09 -15.80
C LEU A 152 3.36 13.39 -16.96
N ARG A 153 2.60 13.08 -18.00
CA ARG A 153 3.13 12.53 -19.25
C ARG A 153 2.76 13.41 -20.42
N ASN A 154 3.78 13.75 -21.19
CA ASN A 154 3.63 14.55 -22.39
C ASN A 154 3.53 13.63 -23.61
N SER A 155 2.58 13.92 -24.49
CA SER A 155 2.37 13.23 -25.75
C SER A 155 2.43 14.25 -26.89
N SER A 156 3.31 14.02 -27.85
CA SER A 156 3.35 14.79 -29.09
C SER A 156 2.13 14.41 -29.94
N GLY A 157 1.28 15.38 -30.24
CA GLY A 157 0.14 15.14 -31.11
C GLY A 157 0.56 15.11 -32.57
N THR A 158 -0.22 14.36 -33.33
CA THR A 158 -0.15 14.30 -34.79
C THR A 158 -1.23 15.23 -35.35
N HIS A 159 -1.23 15.51 -36.66
CA HIS A 159 -2.29 16.28 -37.33
C HIS A 159 -3.68 15.58 -37.36
N LEU A 160 -3.88 14.56 -36.53
CA LEU A 160 -5.05 13.69 -36.55
C LEU A 160 -6.19 14.25 -35.69
N HIS A 161 -7.41 13.79 -35.97
CA HIS A 161 -8.62 14.10 -35.20
C HIS A 161 -8.60 13.52 -33.78
N TYR A 162 -7.66 12.63 -33.47
CA TYR A 162 -7.56 11.92 -32.20
C TYR A 162 -6.13 11.95 -31.67
N GLY A 163 -6.01 12.03 -30.35
CA GLY A 163 -4.74 11.85 -29.64
C GLY A 163 -4.77 10.57 -28.80
N SER A 164 -3.59 10.04 -28.49
CA SER A 164 -3.46 8.91 -27.59
C SER A 164 -2.18 8.96 -26.77
N VAL A 165 -2.21 8.32 -25.61
CA VAL A 165 -1.04 8.09 -24.77
C VAL A 165 -1.12 6.72 -24.11
N ILE A 166 0.03 6.06 -23.96
CA ILE A 166 0.14 4.81 -23.21
C ILE A 166 0.82 5.13 -21.87
N LEU A 167 0.14 4.80 -20.79
CA LEU A 167 0.62 4.88 -19.42
C LEU A 167 1.04 3.48 -18.99
N VAL A 168 2.33 3.30 -18.66
CA VAL A 168 2.93 1.98 -18.36
C VAL A 168 3.49 1.94 -16.95
N GLY A 169 3.71 0.74 -16.41
CA GLY A 169 4.28 0.55 -15.07
C GLY A 169 3.27 0.72 -13.94
N LEU A 170 1.99 0.53 -14.25
CA LEU A 170 0.89 0.62 -13.30
C LEU A 170 0.76 -0.65 -12.47
N GLN A 171 0.13 -0.54 -11.30
CA GLN A 171 -0.18 -1.70 -10.46
C GLN A 171 -1.45 -2.39 -10.99
N PRO A 172 -1.47 -3.74 -11.04
CA PRO A 172 -2.68 -4.48 -11.37
C PRO A 172 -3.83 -4.24 -10.40
N TYR A 173 -5.05 -4.37 -10.91
CA TYR A 173 -6.29 -4.20 -10.14
C TYR A 173 -6.30 -2.96 -9.23
N THR A 174 -5.87 -1.83 -9.78
CA THR A 174 -5.67 -0.59 -9.04
C THR A 174 -6.38 0.57 -9.74
N GLU A 175 -7.03 1.44 -8.97
CA GLU A 175 -7.71 2.62 -9.50
C GLU A 175 -6.77 3.79 -9.68
N TYR A 176 -6.88 4.41 -10.86
CA TYR A 176 -6.17 5.61 -11.25
C TYR A 176 -7.18 6.63 -11.77
N THR A 177 -6.89 7.90 -11.60
CA THR A 177 -7.67 8.96 -12.24
C THR A 177 -6.78 9.71 -13.22
N ALA A 178 -7.26 9.88 -14.45
CA ALA A 178 -6.51 10.56 -15.50
C ALA A 178 -7.32 11.71 -16.12
N ARG A 179 -6.61 12.76 -16.53
CA ARG A 179 -7.16 13.86 -17.35
C ARG A 179 -6.10 14.40 -18.30
N VAL A 180 -6.55 14.98 -19.40
CA VAL A 180 -5.68 15.45 -20.49
C VAL A 180 -5.98 16.91 -20.79
N ARG A 181 -4.93 17.69 -21.08
CA ARG A 181 -5.03 19.04 -21.66
C ARG A 181 -4.08 19.17 -22.83
N CYS A 182 -4.35 20.09 -23.74
CA CYS A 182 -3.52 20.27 -24.92
C CYS A 182 -3.19 21.74 -25.16
N GLY A 183 -2.09 22.00 -25.85
CA GLY A 183 -1.70 23.31 -26.36
C GLY A 183 -1.23 23.19 -27.79
N ALA A 184 -1.06 24.31 -28.49
CA ALA A 184 -0.44 24.28 -29.82
C ALA A 184 1.02 23.78 -29.71
N ALA A 185 1.40 22.82 -30.55
CA ALA A 185 2.75 22.27 -30.58
C ALA A 185 3.76 23.30 -31.10
N LYS A 186 3.35 24.15 -32.04
CA LYS A 186 4.13 25.27 -32.57
C LYS A 186 3.67 26.56 -31.92
N HIS A 187 4.63 27.40 -31.53
CA HIS A 187 4.39 28.70 -30.90
C HIS A 187 3.44 28.59 -29.69
N PHE A 188 3.77 27.68 -28.76
CA PHE A 188 3.00 27.44 -27.55
C PHE A 188 2.70 28.75 -26.82
N TRP A 189 1.41 28.99 -26.56
CA TRP A 189 0.95 30.20 -25.87
C TRP A 189 0.30 29.88 -24.52
N ARG A 190 -0.68 28.98 -24.52
CA ARG A 190 -1.33 28.49 -23.30
C ARG A 190 -1.92 27.09 -23.50
N TRP A 191 -2.12 26.42 -22.38
CA TRP A 191 -2.84 25.16 -22.31
C TRP A 191 -4.35 25.38 -22.42
N SER A 192 -5.07 24.41 -22.97
CA SER A 192 -6.51 24.27 -22.79
C SER A 192 -6.85 24.04 -21.32
N GLU A 193 -8.13 24.18 -20.99
CA GLU A 193 -8.69 23.55 -19.80
C GLU A 193 -8.47 22.04 -19.83
N TRP A 194 -8.48 21.43 -18.64
CA TRP A 194 -8.40 19.99 -18.50
C TRP A 194 -9.69 19.32 -19.00
N SER A 195 -9.54 18.14 -19.61
CA SER A 195 -10.67 17.25 -19.85
C SER A 195 -11.35 16.86 -18.54
N LYS A 196 -12.59 16.37 -18.64
CA LYS A 196 -13.22 15.67 -17.51
C LYS A 196 -12.29 14.54 -17.06
N ALA A 197 -12.10 14.43 -15.75
CA ALA A 197 -11.30 13.36 -15.17
C ALA A 197 -12.04 12.02 -15.32
N GLN A 198 -11.29 11.00 -15.73
CA GLN A 198 -11.77 9.62 -15.89
C GLN A 198 -11.09 8.75 -14.83
N THR A 199 -11.88 8.03 -14.05
CA THR A 199 -11.37 7.04 -13.09
C THR A 199 -11.40 5.67 -13.75
N ILE A 200 -10.27 4.98 -13.71
CA ILE A 200 -9.97 3.80 -14.49
C ILE A 200 -9.33 2.78 -13.55
N ARG A 201 -9.82 1.54 -13.56
CA ARG A 201 -9.22 0.43 -12.83
C ARG A 201 -8.48 -0.48 -13.80
N THR A 202 -7.20 -0.73 -13.55
CA THR A 202 -6.41 -1.72 -14.31
C THR A 202 -7.01 -3.11 -14.14
N THR A 203 -6.80 -3.99 -15.11
CA THR A 203 -7.37 -5.34 -15.06
C THR A 203 -6.67 -6.20 -14.00
N GLU A 204 -7.31 -7.32 -13.63
CA GLU A 204 -6.68 -8.30 -12.75
C GLU A 204 -5.41 -8.90 -13.39
N ALA A 205 -4.46 -9.30 -12.54
CA ALA A 205 -3.28 -10.05 -12.94
C ALA A 205 -3.03 -11.20 -11.96
N THR A 206 -2.14 -12.12 -12.31
CA THR A 206 -1.76 -13.22 -11.40
C THR A 206 -1.29 -12.66 -10.04
N PRO A 207 -1.71 -13.25 -8.89
CA PRO A 207 -1.26 -12.79 -7.57
C PRO A 207 0.26 -12.89 -7.46
N SER A 208 0.90 -11.86 -6.93
CA SER A 208 2.35 -11.76 -6.84
C SER A 208 2.83 -11.67 -5.39
N GLY A 209 4.10 -12.02 -5.17
CA GLY A 209 4.68 -12.19 -3.83
C GLY A 209 4.53 -13.61 -3.30
N LYS A 210 5.08 -13.86 -2.10
CA LYS A 210 5.07 -15.18 -1.44
C LYS A 210 4.16 -15.18 -0.22
N LEU A 211 3.61 -16.34 0.10
CA LEU A 211 2.96 -16.57 1.39
C LEU A 211 4.03 -17.01 2.40
N ASP A 212 3.91 -16.54 3.62
CA ASP A 212 4.71 -17.06 4.73
C ASP A 212 3.93 -18.23 5.34
N ILE A 213 4.45 -19.43 5.18
CA ILE A 213 3.79 -20.67 5.63
C ILE A 213 4.55 -21.29 6.79
N TRP A 214 3.84 -21.87 7.77
CA TRP A 214 4.45 -22.60 8.87
C TRP A 214 3.59 -23.78 9.31
N ARG A 215 4.07 -24.56 10.27
CA ARG A 215 3.52 -25.88 10.56
C ARG A 215 3.64 -26.28 12.03
N GLU A 216 2.67 -27.05 12.49
CA GLU A 216 2.74 -27.87 13.70
C GLU A 216 2.61 -29.34 13.29
N ILE A 217 3.42 -30.24 13.87
CA ILE A 217 3.34 -31.68 13.60
C ILE A 217 2.99 -32.40 14.89
N THR A 218 1.89 -33.15 14.86
CA THR A 218 1.47 -34.04 15.93
C THR A 218 1.61 -35.49 15.47
N PRO A 219 2.46 -36.31 16.11
CA PRO A 219 2.50 -37.75 15.85
C PRO A 219 1.15 -38.40 16.15
N VAL A 220 0.70 -39.31 15.28
CA VAL A 220 -0.51 -40.10 15.48
C VAL A 220 -0.23 -41.57 15.16
N LEU A 221 -1.10 -42.48 15.61
CA LEU A 221 -0.99 -43.89 15.26
C LEU A 221 -1.04 -44.05 13.73
N GLY A 222 0.04 -44.60 13.15
CA GLY A 222 0.14 -44.83 11.71
C GLY A 222 0.60 -43.65 10.86
N GLY A 223 0.93 -42.50 11.44
CA GLY A 223 1.38 -41.33 10.67
C GLY A 223 1.54 -40.06 11.49
N ARG A 224 1.26 -38.92 10.87
CA ARG A 224 1.42 -37.58 11.44
C ARG A 224 0.30 -36.67 10.97
N ASN A 225 -0.25 -35.88 11.90
CA ASN A 225 -1.09 -34.75 11.54
C ASN A 225 -0.21 -33.51 11.40
N VAL A 226 -0.37 -32.80 10.28
CA VAL A 226 0.29 -31.53 10.03
C VAL A 226 -0.77 -30.44 10.04
N THR A 227 -0.74 -29.58 11.05
CA THR A 227 -1.51 -28.33 11.04
C THR A 227 -0.67 -27.29 10.30
N LEU A 228 -1.09 -26.90 9.11
CA LEU A 228 -0.43 -25.91 8.26
C LEU A 228 -1.06 -24.53 8.50
N PHE A 229 -0.22 -23.51 8.58
CA PHE A 229 -0.60 -22.11 8.72
C PHE A 229 0.00 -21.29 7.58
N TRP A 230 -0.68 -20.25 7.14
CA TRP A 230 -0.15 -19.30 6.15
C TRP A 230 -0.64 -17.88 6.40
N LYS A 231 0.21 -16.91 6.08
CA LYS A 231 -0.13 -15.48 6.09
C LYS A 231 0.45 -14.77 4.87
N GLN A 232 -0.20 -13.69 4.47
CA GLN A 232 0.28 -12.84 3.39
C GLN A 232 1.51 -12.04 3.87
N THR A 233 2.57 -12.03 3.07
CA THR A 233 3.73 -11.18 3.38
C THR A 233 3.44 -9.72 3.01
N PRO A 234 4.18 -8.73 3.54
CA PRO A 234 3.97 -7.32 3.17
C PRO A 234 4.12 -7.02 1.67
N SER A 235 4.92 -7.83 0.96
CA SER A 235 5.11 -7.75 -0.49
C SER A 235 4.07 -8.54 -1.30
N PHE A 236 3.17 -9.27 -0.64
CA PHE A 236 2.08 -9.96 -1.32
C PHE A 236 1.10 -8.94 -1.92
N ARG A 237 0.67 -9.23 -3.15
CA ARG A 237 -0.34 -8.46 -3.87
C ARG A 237 -1.32 -9.44 -4.50
N ALA A 238 -2.60 -9.28 -4.14
CA ALA A 238 -3.68 -10.09 -4.66
C ALA A 238 -3.90 -9.89 -6.17
N ASN A 239 -3.64 -8.68 -6.67
CA ASN A 239 -3.83 -8.27 -8.07
C ASN A 239 -5.23 -8.61 -8.63
N GLY A 240 -6.24 -8.62 -7.76
CA GLY A 240 -7.61 -8.95 -8.10
C GLY A 240 -8.55 -8.74 -6.91
N GLU A 241 -9.86 -8.89 -7.16
CA GLU A 241 -10.89 -8.62 -6.16
C GLU A 241 -10.87 -9.64 -5.03
N ASN A 242 -10.85 -10.92 -5.41
CA ASN A 242 -10.95 -12.04 -4.49
C ASN A 242 -9.77 -12.98 -4.68
N ILE A 243 -9.28 -13.49 -3.56
CA ILE A 243 -8.26 -14.55 -3.53
C ILE A 243 -8.78 -15.78 -2.79
N SER A 244 -8.27 -16.93 -3.19
CA SER A 244 -8.43 -18.22 -2.53
C SER A 244 -7.06 -18.87 -2.37
N TYR A 245 -6.97 -19.88 -1.51
CA TYR A 245 -5.74 -20.62 -1.26
C TYR A 245 -5.90 -22.07 -1.67
N GLU A 246 -4.92 -22.61 -2.38
CA GLU A 246 -4.86 -24.03 -2.71
C GLU A 246 -3.66 -24.64 -1.99
N VAL A 247 -3.94 -25.61 -1.12
CA VAL A 247 -2.92 -26.39 -0.41
C VAL A 247 -2.79 -27.71 -1.12
N THR A 248 -1.58 -28.04 -1.56
CA THR A 248 -1.25 -29.31 -2.22
C THR A 248 -0.18 -30.04 -1.41
N TRP A 249 -0.30 -31.35 -1.25
CA TRP A 249 0.75 -32.17 -0.65
C TRP A 249 0.99 -33.43 -1.47
N GLU A 250 2.26 -33.79 -1.62
CA GLU A 250 2.71 -34.93 -2.40
C GLU A 250 3.88 -35.60 -1.70
N LYS A 251 4.02 -36.91 -1.86
CA LYS A 251 5.21 -37.62 -1.41
C LYS A 251 6.37 -37.28 -2.35
N GLU A 252 7.58 -37.14 -1.79
CA GLU A 252 8.77 -36.85 -2.61
C GLU A 252 9.18 -38.01 -3.53
N ASP A 253 8.55 -39.18 -3.42
CA ASP A 253 8.73 -40.34 -4.31
C ASP A 253 7.99 -40.20 -5.65
N GLY A 254 7.24 -39.11 -5.86
CA GLY A 254 6.49 -38.85 -7.09
C GLY A 254 5.07 -39.43 -7.09
N SER A 255 4.55 -39.83 -5.93
CA SER A 255 3.14 -40.20 -5.79
C SER A 255 2.19 -39.07 -6.22
N LYS A 256 0.96 -39.43 -6.61
CA LYS A 256 -0.05 -38.46 -7.06
C LYS A 256 -0.31 -37.39 -5.96
N PRO A 257 -0.29 -36.10 -6.30
CA PRO A 257 -0.56 -35.04 -5.34
C PRO A 257 -2.04 -35.02 -4.92
N GLU A 258 -2.26 -34.68 -3.66
CA GLU A 258 -3.58 -34.33 -3.11
C GLU A 258 -3.67 -32.81 -2.93
N SER A 259 -4.90 -32.28 -2.96
CA SER A 259 -5.12 -30.83 -2.87
C SER A 259 -6.47 -30.47 -2.25
N ILE A 260 -6.50 -29.37 -1.51
CA ILE A 260 -7.72 -28.76 -0.96
C ILE A 260 -7.69 -27.25 -1.22
N SER A 261 -8.82 -26.69 -1.61
CA SER A 261 -9.00 -25.25 -1.79
C SER A 261 -9.73 -24.62 -0.61
N PHE A 262 -9.33 -23.41 -0.25
CA PHE A 262 -9.86 -22.61 0.85
C PHE A 262 -10.18 -21.20 0.37
N SER A 263 -11.23 -20.58 0.92
CA SER A 263 -11.50 -19.16 0.70
C SER A 263 -10.51 -18.27 1.46
N SER A 264 -10.49 -16.97 1.14
CA SER A 264 -9.58 -15.97 1.74
C SER A 264 -9.65 -15.86 3.27
N ILE A 265 -10.76 -16.27 3.89
CA ILE A 265 -10.95 -16.18 5.35
C ILE A 265 -10.14 -17.22 6.13
N TYR A 266 -9.72 -18.30 5.47
CA TYR A 266 -8.95 -19.36 6.12
C TYR A 266 -7.45 -19.10 5.98
N ASN A 267 -6.74 -19.28 7.09
CA ASN A 267 -5.29 -19.14 7.19
C ASN A 267 -4.60 -20.41 7.71
N SER A 268 -5.37 -21.47 7.94
CA SER A 268 -4.86 -22.74 8.45
C SER A 268 -5.72 -23.93 8.02
N THR A 269 -5.08 -25.10 8.00
CA THR A 269 -5.75 -26.38 7.78
C THR A 269 -4.98 -27.52 8.43
N ARG A 270 -5.63 -28.65 8.66
CA ARG A 270 -4.99 -29.87 9.15
C ARG A 270 -5.07 -30.96 8.11
N ILE A 271 -3.93 -31.54 7.77
CA ILE A 271 -3.81 -32.70 6.88
C ILE A 271 -3.19 -33.88 7.62
N SER A 272 -3.54 -35.09 7.21
CA SER A 272 -2.96 -36.32 7.74
C SER A 272 -2.05 -36.93 6.69
N ILE A 273 -0.80 -37.20 7.07
CA ILE A 273 0.22 -37.79 6.20
C ILE A 273 0.81 -39.03 6.87
N ASP A 274 1.32 -39.96 6.08
CA ASP A 274 2.08 -41.09 6.61
C ASP A 274 3.51 -40.67 7.02
N ASN A 275 4.38 -41.65 7.30
CA ASN A 275 5.73 -41.41 7.79
C ASN A 275 6.77 -41.09 6.70
N HIS A 276 6.38 -41.02 5.43
CA HIS A 276 7.28 -40.68 4.31
C HIS A 276 7.62 -39.19 4.27
N SER A 277 8.53 -38.79 3.37
CA SER A 277 8.82 -37.37 3.15
C SER A 277 7.76 -36.74 2.25
N TYR A 278 7.24 -35.57 2.64
CA TYR A 278 6.21 -34.86 1.88
C TYR A 278 6.66 -33.46 1.51
N ARG A 279 6.32 -33.06 0.30
CA ARG A 279 6.39 -31.69 -0.18
C ARG A 279 5.00 -31.07 -0.12
N ILE A 280 4.84 -30.06 0.72
CA ILE A 280 3.60 -29.30 0.88
C ILE A 280 3.78 -27.94 0.20
N SER A 281 2.80 -27.52 -0.59
CA SER A 281 2.80 -26.22 -1.26
C SER A 281 1.49 -25.48 -1.05
N VAL A 282 1.58 -24.17 -0.86
CA VAL A 282 0.41 -23.27 -0.78
C VAL A 282 0.52 -22.23 -1.88
N LYS A 283 -0.53 -22.10 -2.68
CA LYS A 283 -0.66 -21.09 -3.73
C LYS A 283 -1.86 -20.21 -3.44
N ALA A 284 -1.74 -18.92 -3.74
CA ALA A 284 -2.89 -18.03 -3.83
C ALA A 284 -3.48 -18.09 -5.26
N LYS A 285 -4.79 -17.95 -5.41
CA LYS A 285 -5.49 -18.00 -6.68
C LYS A 285 -6.51 -16.88 -6.76
N ASN A 286 -6.53 -16.14 -7.86
CA ASN A 286 -7.61 -15.22 -8.23
C ASN A 286 -8.28 -15.68 -9.54
N ASN A 287 -9.07 -14.83 -10.19
CA ASN A 287 -9.78 -15.22 -11.42
C ASN A 287 -8.85 -15.39 -12.62
N VAL A 288 -7.63 -14.84 -12.56
CA VAL A 288 -6.66 -14.89 -13.65
C VAL A 288 -5.81 -16.16 -13.56
N ASN A 289 -5.10 -16.36 -12.44
CA ASN A 289 -4.20 -17.50 -12.29
C ASN A 289 -3.78 -17.76 -10.83
N TYR A 290 -2.90 -18.74 -10.65
CA TYR A 290 -2.24 -19.08 -9.41
C TYR A 290 -0.93 -18.33 -9.22
N SER A 291 -0.64 -17.94 -7.98
CA SER A 291 0.66 -17.44 -7.56
C SER A 291 1.73 -18.52 -7.64
N LEU A 292 2.99 -18.10 -7.55
CA LEU A 292 4.08 -19.03 -7.28
C LEU A 292 3.85 -19.77 -5.95
N PRO A 293 4.17 -21.07 -5.87
CA PRO A 293 3.96 -21.85 -4.66
C PRO A 293 4.93 -21.45 -3.55
N SER A 294 4.40 -21.34 -2.34
CA SER A 294 5.20 -21.31 -1.11
C SER A 294 5.33 -22.75 -0.62
N VAL A 295 6.55 -23.23 -0.41
CA VAL A 295 6.84 -24.67 -0.25
C VAL A 295 7.46 -24.95 1.11
N LEU A 296 7.05 -26.06 1.70
CA LEU A 296 7.56 -26.62 2.95
C LEU A 296 7.74 -28.12 2.77
N ILE A 297 8.87 -28.65 3.23
CA ILE A 297 9.13 -30.09 3.16
C ILE A 297 9.10 -30.69 4.57
N ILE A 298 8.26 -31.71 4.74
CA ILE A 298 8.16 -32.50 5.96
C ILE A 298 9.01 -33.77 5.78
N PRO A 299 10.17 -33.90 6.46
CA PRO A 299 11.07 -35.03 6.28
C PRO A 299 10.47 -36.34 6.80
N SER A 300 10.95 -37.48 6.28
CA SER A 300 10.57 -38.82 6.76
C SER A 300 11.01 -39.07 8.21
N THR A 301 10.25 -39.91 8.92
CA THR A 301 10.55 -40.39 10.28
C THR A 301 11.17 -41.79 10.34
N THR A 302 11.24 -42.54 9.22
CA THR A 302 11.58 -43.98 9.20
C THR A 302 13.05 -44.32 8.92
N GLY A 303 13.91 -43.35 8.60
CA GLY A 303 15.34 -43.59 8.42
C GLY A 303 16.13 -43.53 9.74
N ASN A 304 17.39 -44.00 9.75
CA ASN A 304 18.40 -43.81 10.83
C ASN A 304 18.62 -42.35 11.29
N SER A 305 17.81 -41.41 10.82
CA SER A 305 17.58 -40.09 11.38
C SER A 305 16.77 -40.19 12.69
N ARG A 306 17.34 -40.85 13.69
CA ARG A 306 17.11 -40.50 15.10
C ARG A 306 17.73 -39.12 15.40
N SER A 307 17.54 -38.11 14.55
CA SER A 307 18.05 -36.75 14.81
C SER A 307 17.14 -35.61 14.33
N ILE A 308 16.04 -35.88 13.61
CA ILE A 308 15.09 -34.81 13.24
C ILE A 308 13.92 -34.72 14.24
N PHE A 309 13.56 -35.84 14.88
CA PHE A 309 12.60 -35.88 16.00
C PHE A 309 13.22 -36.39 17.30
N SER A 310 14.51 -36.73 17.30
CA SER A 310 15.22 -36.93 18.55
C SER A 310 15.43 -35.57 19.18
N THR A 311 14.49 -35.22 20.05
CA THR A 311 14.84 -34.75 21.38
C THR A 311 15.84 -35.72 22.01
N GLU A 312 17.09 -35.79 21.52
CA GLU A 312 18.19 -35.74 22.49
C GLU A 312 17.86 -34.50 23.32
N GLU A 313 17.66 -34.65 24.62
CA GLU A 313 17.11 -33.64 25.52
C GLU A 313 17.76 -32.27 25.29
N LEU A 314 17.23 -31.51 24.32
CA LEU A 314 17.69 -30.18 24.01
C LEU A 314 17.34 -29.40 25.26
N LYS A 315 18.37 -29.03 26.01
CA LYS A 315 18.21 -28.29 27.26
C LYS A 315 17.36 -27.07 26.94
N GLU A 316 16.23 -26.96 27.62
CA GLU A 316 15.41 -25.77 27.54
C GLU A 316 16.15 -24.63 28.25
N GLU A 317 16.64 -23.68 27.47
CA GLU A 317 17.32 -22.52 28.04
C GLU A 317 16.31 -21.45 28.46
N GLN A 318 16.62 -20.76 29.55
CA GLN A 318 15.82 -19.62 30.01
C GLN A 318 16.22 -18.36 29.24
N VAL A 319 15.24 -17.57 28.81
CA VAL A 319 15.45 -16.26 28.20
C VAL A 319 14.79 -15.17 29.02
N ASN A 320 15.47 -14.02 29.07
CA ASN A 320 14.99 -12.86 29.80
C ASN A 320 14.06 -12.02 28.93
N GLY A 321 12.92 -11.66 29.50
CA GLY A 321 12.04 -10.62 28.97
C GLY A 321 12.49 -9.22 29.37
N THR A 322 12.04 -8.26 28.58
CA THR A 322 12.15 -6.81 28.79
C THR A 322 10.77 -6.21 28.63
N ASP A 323 10.57 -4.95 29.03
CA ASP A 323 9.27 -4.27 28.84
C ASP A 323 8.85 -4.21 27.35
N ASP A 324 9.82 -4.26 26.42
CA ASP A 324 9.59 -4.17 24.97
C ASP A 324 9.48 -5.53 24.26
N GLY A 325 9.75 -6.65 24.95
CA GLY A 325 9.72 -7.98 24.33
C GLY A 325 10.67 -9.00 24.95
N ILE A 326 10.74 -10.19 24.36
CA ILE A 326 11.59 -11.30 24.82
C ILE A 326 12.78 -11.45 23.89
N PHE A 327 13.99 -11.36 24.44
CA PHE A 327 15.22 -11.44 23.67
C PHE A 327 15.65 -12.89 23.46
N ILE A 328 15.85 -13.27 22.20
CA ILE A 328 16.22 -14.62 21.80
C ILE A 328 17.50 -14.56 20.99
N SER A 329 18.49 -15.35 21.41
CA SER A 329 19.76 -15.54 20.69
C SER A 329 20.01 -17.03 20.49
N TRP A 330 20.55 -17.38 19.33
CA TRP A 330 20.91 -18.74 18.93
C TRP A 330 22.26 -18.73 18.22
N GLU A 331 22.91 -19.89 18.13
CA GLU A 331 24.18 -20.00 17.43
C GLU A 331 23.95 -20.16 15.91
N PRO A 332 24.36 -19.19 15.06
CA PRO A 332 24.15 -19.30 13.63
C PRO A 332 25.15 -20.29 13.01
N LYS A 333 24.65 -21.25 12.22
CA LYS A 333 25.46 -22.17 11.42
C LYS A 333 25.40 -21.78 9.94
N LYS A 334 26.55 -21.77 9.25
CA LYS A 334 26.67 -21.43 7.82
C LYS A 334 25.90 -22.36 6.87
N VAL A 335 25.44 -23.51 7.36
CA VAL A 335 24.70 -24.51 6.58
C VAL A 335 23.26 -24.05 6.31
N TYR A 336 22.69 -23.21 7.17
CA TYR A 336 21.28 -22.79 7.08
C TYR A 336 21.09 -21.57 6.18
N ASP A 337 20.07 -21.62 5.32
CA ASP A 337 19.68 -20.50 4.46
C ASP A 337 18.78 -19.49 5.18
N SER A 338 18.12 -19.92 6.25
CA SER A 338 17.20 -19.11 7.05
C SER A 338 16.95 -19.76 8.41
N TYR A 339 16.48 -18.94 9.35
CA TYR A 339 16.02 -19.39 10.66
C TYR A 339 14.55 -19.09 10.83
N ILE A 340 13.84 -19.96 11.55
CA ILE A 340 12.45 -19.75 11.94
C ILE A 340 12.38 -19.89 13.45
N ILE A 341 11.74 -18.92 14.10
CA ILE A 341 11.39 -19.03 15.51
C ILE A 341 9.88 -19.08 15.57
N ASP A 342 9.35 -20.15 16.13
CA ASP A 342 7.95 -20.22 16.52
C ASP A 342 7.81 -20.15 18.03
N TRP A 343 6.64 -19.70 18.48
CA TRP A 343 6.36 -19.59 19.90
C TRP A 343 4.89 -19.71 20.23
N CYS A 344 4.67 -20.13 21.47
CA CYS A 344 3.34 -20.29 22.04
C CYS A 344 3.36 -20.14 23.57
N ASN A 345 2.21 -19.82 24.17
CA ASN A 345 2.03 -19.80 25.62
C ASN A 345 2.04 -21.22 26.22
N PHE A 346 2.45 -21.32 27.48
CA PHE A 346 2.52 -22.54 28.28
C PHE A 346 2.00 -22.25 29.70
N PRO A 347 1.18 -23.14 30.32
CA PRO A 347 0.69 -24.44 29.83
C PRO A 347 -0.46 -24.34 28.82
N MET A 348 -0.68 -25.38 28.01
CA MET A 348 -1.71 -25.50 26.95
C MET A 348 -3.18 -25.54 27.50
N LEU A 349 -3.49 -24.85 28.59
CA LEU A 349 -4.87 -24.74 29.09
C LEU A 349 -5.72 -23.78 28.24
N GLN A 350 -5.08 -22.92 27.45
CA GLN A 350 -5.70 -22.07 26.44
C GLN A 350 -5.28 -22.53 25.03
N PRO A 351 -6.12 -22.35 23.99
CA PRO A 351 -5.71 -22.66 22.62
C PRO A 351 -4.46 -21.85 22.26
N CYS A 352 -3.40 -22.58 21.95
CA CYS A 352 -2.13 -22.08 21.51
C CYS A 352 -2.30 -21.28 20.20
N ASP A 353 -2.13 -19.96 20.25
CA ASP A 353 -2.03 -19.14 19.04
C ASP A 353 -0.58 -19.19 18.54
N LEU A 354 -0.24 -20.23 17.77
CA LEU A 354 1.11 -20.44 17.25
C LEU A 354 1.54 -19.26 16.39
N GLN A 355 2.54 -18.53 16.86
CA GLN A 355 3.14 -17.43 16.13
C GLN A 355 4.53 -17.83 15.64
N TRP A 356 4.94 -17.28 14.50
CA TRP A 356 6.27 -17.52 13.95
C TRP A 356 6.83 -16.34 13.18
N LYS A 357 8.16 -16.27 13.12
CA LYS A 357 8.92 -15.27 12.37
C LYS A 357 10.14 -15.91 11.71
N ARG A 358 10.41 -15.49 10.48
CA ARG A 358 11.55 -15.93 9.68
C ARG A 358 12.67 -14.90 9.70
N PHE A 359 13.90 -15.36 9.69
CA PHE A 359 15.12 -14.56 9.70
C PHE A 359 16.09 -15.03 8.63
N GLY A 360 16.88 -14.11 8.10
CA GLY A 360 17.94 -14.43 7.14
C GLY A 360 19.11 -15.16 7.78
N PRO A 361 20.04 -15.71 6.97
CA PRO A 361 21.11 -16.59 7.44
C PRO A 361 22.16 -15.89 8.33
N ASN A 362 22.26 -14.56 8.24
CA ASN A 362 23.21 -13.74 9.00
C ASN A 362 22.67 -13.26 10.36
N THR A 363 21.48 -13.69 10.76
CA THR A 363 20.85 -13.28 12.02
C THR A 363 21.11 -14.33 13.10
N SER A 364 21.55 -13.89 14.28
CA SER A 364 21.84 -14.75 15.44
C SER A 364 21.07 -14.36 16.70
N SER A 365 20.38 -13.22 16.67
CA SER A 365 19.54 -12.77 17.77
C SER A 365 18.43 -11.84 17.30
N THR A 366 17.37 -11.77 18.09
CA THR A 366 16.23 -10.89 17.86
C THR A 366 15.51 -10.59 19.16
N LEU A 367 14.96 -9.39 19.27
CA LEU A 367 13.91 -9.10 20.23
C LEU A 367 12.57 -9.49 19.59
N ILE A 368 11.85 -10.45 20.18
CA ILE A 368 10.47 -10.74 19.77
C ILE A 368 9.56 -9.79 20.53
N ASN A 369 8.93 -8.89 19.79
CA ASN A 369 7.86 -8.03 20.29
C ASN A 369 6.54 -8.57 19.77
N SER A 370 5.59 -8.80 20.69
CA SER A 370 4.24 -9.20 20.38
C SER A 370 3.28 -8.54 21.35
N ALA A 371 2.22 -7.91 20.83
CA ALA A 371 1.14 -7.38 21.65
C ALA A 371 0.37 -8.48 22.41
N ALA A 372 0.52 -9.75 22.00
CA ALA A 372 -0.07 -10.90 22.66
C ALA A 372 0.72 -11.37 23.89
N PHE A 373 1.88 -10.77 24.18
CA PHE A 373 2.65 -11.12 25.36
C PHE A 373 2.04 -10.53 26.63
N VAL A 374 1.81 -11.41 27.61
CA VAL A 374 1.18 -11.07 28.89
C VAL A 374 2.17 -11.30 30.03
N PRO A 375 2.36 -10.31 30.94
CA PRO A 375 3.12 -10.51 32.18
C PRO A 375 2.63 -11.72 32.98
N GLY A 376 3.56 -12.53 33.49
CA GLY A 376 3.24 -13.75 34.25
C GLY A 376 2.81 -14.96 33.41
N VAL A 377 2.82 -14.87 32.07
CA VAL A 377 2.58 -16.02 31.19
C VAL A 377 3.90 -16.54 30.64
N ARG A 378 4.12 -17.85 30.75
CA ARG A 378 5.30 -18.51 30.21
C ARG A 378 5.12 -18.73 28.70
N TYR A 379 6.16 -18.45 27.94
CA TYR A 379 6.21 -18.73 26.50
C TYR A 379 7.33 -19.71 26.19
N ASN A 380 7.04 -20.65 25.29
CA ASN A 380 7.99 -21.59 24.74
C ASN A 380 8.34 -21.17 23.32
N PHE A 381 9.63 -21.20 23.00
CA PHE A 381 10.21 -20.81 21.73
C PHE A 381 10.97 -21.98 21.15
N CYS A 382 10.68 -22.35 19.91
CA CYS A 382 11.49 -23.32 19.18
C CYS A 382 12.21 -22.63 18.03
N ILE A 383 13.53 -22.79 17.99
CA ILE A 383 14.39 -22.21 16.96
C ILE A 383 14.72 -23.31 15.95
N TYR A 384 14.43 -23.05 14.69
CA TYR A 384 14.66 -23.97 13.58
C TYR A 384 15.65 -23.37 12.59
N GLY A 385 16.57 -24.20 12.10
CA GLY A 385 17.38 -23.91 10.93
C GLY A 385 16.74 -24.51 9.70
N SER A 386 16.63 -23.75 8.62
CA SER A 386 16.08 -24.20 7.34
C SER A 386 17.17 -24.33 6.28
N VAL A 387 17.09 -25.39 5.48
CA VAL A 387 17.85 -25.57 4.23
C VAL A 387 16.92 -26.12 3.17
N ALA A 388 16.81 -25.43 2.03
CA ALA A 388 16.02 -25.90 0.89
C ALA A 388 14.58 -26.30 1.28
N ASN A 389 13.93 -25.46 2.10
CA ASN A 389 12.57 -25.66 2.66
C ASN A 389 12.42 -26.82 3.65
N ARG A 390 13.52 -27.42 4.13
CA ARG A 390 13.52 -28.40 5.23
C ARG A 390 13.94 -27.71 6.51
N ALA A 391 13.05 -27.69 7.50
CA ALA A 391 13.32 -27.11 8.82
C ALA A 391 13.71 -28.20 9.83
N SER A 392 14.81 -27.97 10.54
CA SER A 392 15.32 -28.81 11.62
C SER A 392 15.34 -28.02 12.92
N LEU A 393 14.84 -28.60 14.00
CA LEU A 393 14.87 -27.99 15.34
C LEU A 393 16.31 -27.91 15.84
N LEU A 394 16.72 -26.74 16.33
CA LEU A 394 18.07 -26.48 16.84
C LEU A 394 18.08 -26.31 18.35
N GLU A 395 17.21 -25.44 18.86
CA GLU A 395 17.19 -25.01 20.26
C GLU A 395 15.75 -24.83 20.74
N LYS A 396 15.54 -25.06 22.03
CA LYS A 396 14.30 -24.74 22.73
C LYS A 396 14.59 -23.76 23.84
N LYS A 397 13.77 -22.72 23.94
CA LYS A 397 13.91 -21.70 24.99
C LYS A 397 12.57 -21.42 25.62
N THR A 398 12.60 -21.02 26.89
CA THR A 398 11.40 -20.62 27.61
C THR A 398 11.63 -19.33 28.37
N GLY A 399 10.61 -18.48 28.44
CA GLY A 399 10.74 -17.20 29.13
C GLY A 399 9.41 -16.50 29.34
N TYR A 400 9.48 -15.39 30.04
CA TYR A 400 8.34 -14.52 30.34
C TYR A 400 8.65 -13.13 29.78
N LEU A 401 7.62 -12.38 29.39
CA LEU A 401 7.79 -10.95 29.11
C LEU A 401 8.22 -10.21 30.39
N ARG A 402 7.49 -10.49 31.47
CA ARG A 402 7.81 -10.03 32.82
C ARG A 402 7.38 -11.11 33.82
N GLU A 403 8.30 -11.53 34.66
CA GLU A 403 8.00 -12.45 35.77
C GLU A 403 7.18 -11.70 36.85
N LEU A 404 6.21 -12.39 37.43
CA LEU A 404 5.41 -11.93 38.57
C LEU A 404 5.65 -12.88 39.76
N PRO A 405 5.47 -12.39 41.00
CA PRO A 405 5.59 -13.26 42.17
C PRO A 405 4.58 -14.42 42.09
N PRO A 406 4.93 -15.60 42.66
CA PRO A 406 4.00 -16.71 42.78
C PRO A 406 2.69 -16.26 43.45
N LEU A 407 1.55 -16.75 42.95
CA LEU A 407 0.23 -16.40 43.48
C LEU A 407 -0.06 -17.03 44.85
N LEU A 408 0.56 -18.16 45.15
CA LEU A 408 0.35 -18.94 46.37
C LEU A 408 1.71 -19.43 46.89
N ASP A 409 1.90 -19.42 48.20
CA ASP A 409 3.06 -20.05 48.83
C ASP A 409 2.89 -21.58 48.91
N PRO A 410 3.98 -22.37 48.85
CA PRO A 410 3.89 -23.81 49.02
C PRO A 410 3.41 -24.13 50.44
N VAL A 411 2.39 -24.98 50.54
CA VAL A 411 1.87 -25.45 51.83
C VAL A 411 2.78 -26.55 52.35
N VAL A 412 3.27 -26.39 53.58
CA VAL A 412 4.03 -27.45 54.27
C VAL A 412 3.08 -28.60 54.59
N GLU A 413 3.35 -29.77 54.02
CA GLU A 413 2.50 -30.95 54.15
C GLU A 413 2.90 -31.81 55.35
N LYS A 414 4.20 -31.88 55.64
CA LYS A 414 4.74 -32.67 56.73
C LYS A 414 5.77 -31.90 57.53
N VAL A 415 5.68 -32.03 58.85
CA VAL A 415 6.66 -31.51 59.81
C VAL A 415 7.08 -32.67 60.71
N GLU A 416 8.36 -33.01 60.69
CA GLU A 416 8.96 -34.00 61.59
C GLU A 416 9.91 -33.31 62.56
N LEU A 417 9.79 -33.64 63.84
CA LEU A 417 10.57 -33.05 64.92
C LEU A 417 11.45 -34.13 65.55
N THR A 418 12.74 -33.84 65.67
CA THR A 418 13.66 -34.59 66.52
C THR A 418 14.11 -33.71 67.69
N PHE A 419 14.92 -34.24 68.61
CA PHE A 419 15.44 -33.45 69.72
C PHE A 419 16.37 -32.29 69.30
N ASN A 420 16.92 -32.33 68.07
CA ASN A 420 17.88 -31.34 67.57
C ASN A 420 17.61 -30.84 66.14
N SER A 421 16.58 -31.32 65.44
CA SER A 421 16.28 -30.93 64.06
C SER A 421 14.78 -30.84 63.78
N VAL A 422 14.43 -29.99 62.81
CA VAL A 422 13.09 -29.88 62.23
C VAL A 422 13.20 -30.19 60.75
N THR A 423 12.44 -31.16 60.27
CA THR A 423 12.36 -31.51 58.85
C THR A 423 11.01 -31.09 58.30
N LEU A 424 11.02 -30.26 57.27
CA LEU A 424 9.84 -29.76 56.58
C LEU A 424 9.74 -30.43 55.20
N SER A 425 8.54 -30.81 54.78
CA SER A 425 8.29 -31.35 53.44
C SER A 425 7.08 -30.68 52.82
N TRP A 426 7.21 -30.25 51.57
CA TRP A 426 6.16 -29.63 50.77
C TRP A 426 6.28 -30.10 49.33
N ASN A 427 5.17 -30.06 48.59
CA ASN A 427 5.18 -30.30 47.16
C ASN A 427 5.80 -29.10 46.42
N SER A 428 6.61 -29.37 45.39
CA SER A 428 7.07 -28.32 44.49
C SER A 428 5.89 -27.69 43.77
N TYR A 429 6.02 -26.42 43.38
CA TYR A 429 5.04 -25.78 42.51
C TYR A 429 4.75 -26.66 41.28
N PRO A 430 3.48 -26.85 40.88
CA PRO A 430 3.16 -27.66 39.73
C PRO A 430 3.84 -27.09 38.48
N THR A 431 4.66 -27.87 37.79
CA THR A 431 5.36 -27.45 36.56
C THR A 431 4.41 -27.26 35.39
N ASN A 432 3.20 -27.83 35.49
CA ASN A 432 2.16 -27.83 34.47
C ASN A 432 1.09 -26.76 34.69
N GLU A 433 1.16 -26.00 35.79
CA GLU A 433 0.25 -24.90 36.05
C GLU A 433 0.94 -23.56 35.83
N SER A 434 0.14 -22.51 35.63
CA SER A 434 0.53 -21.14 35.30
C SER A 434 1.35 -20.47 36.40
N GLN A 435 2.57 -20.95 36.63
CA GLN A 435 3.56 -20.24 37.43
C GLN A 435 3.85 -18.91 36.75
N SER A 436 3.76 -17.84 37.52
CA SER A 436 3.92 -16.49 36.97
C SER A 436 5.39 -16.04 36.86
N GLY A 437 6.34 -16.93 37.18
CA GLY A 437 7.77 -16.69 37.09
C GLY A 437 8.58 -17.95 37.36
N PHE A 438 9.91 -17.88 37.22
CA PHE A 438 10.81 -18.98 37.54
C PHE A 438 11.11 -18.99 39.04
N VAL A 439 10.85 -20.13 39.70
CA VAL A 439 11.15 -20.31 41.13
C VAL A 439 12.67 -20.38 41.32
N ARG A 440 13.23 -19.41 42.06
CA ARG A 440 14.70 -19.30 42.30
C ARG A 440 15.16 -19.96 43.59
N GLY A 441 14.26 -20.20 44.54
CA GLY A 441 14.59 -20.75 45.85
C GLY A 441 13.47 -20.49 46.86
N TYR A 442 13.66 -20.96 48.09
CA TYR A 442 12.66 -20.86 49.15
C TYR A 442 13.22 -20.12 50.38
N HIS A 443 12.37 -19.33 51.02
CA HIS A 443 12.69 -18.68 52.29
C HIS A 443 11.87 -19.31 53.40
N VAL A 444 12.54 -19.82 54.43
CA VAL A 444 11.87 -20.42 55.60
C VAL A 444 12.06 -19.51 56.81
N TYR A 445 10.95 -19.21 57.47
CA TYR A 445 10.90 -18.40 58.69
C TYR A 445 10.38 -19.24 59.85
N VAL A 446 11.09 -19.21 60.98
CA VAL A 446 10.70 -19.95 62.20
C VAL A 446 10.60 -18.99 63.38
N SER A 447 9.50 -19.08 64.13
CA SER A 447 9.25 -18.28 65.35
C SER A 447 8.72 -19.14 66.52
N PRO A 448 9.11 -18.84 67.76
CA PRO A 448 8.52 -19.46 68.94
C PRO A 448 7.07 -19.01 69.13
N ILE A 449 6.23 -19.87 69.73
CA ILE A 449 4.76 -19.76 69.81
C ILE A 449 4.25 -18.55 70.63
N GLN A 450 5.13 -17.81 71.34
CA GLN A 450 4.73 -16.83 72.35
C GLN A 450 4.52 -15.38 71.88
N GLU A 451 4.79 -15.05 70.62
CA GLU A 451 4.37 -13.76 70.05
C GLU A 451 3.55 -14.02 68.78
N ASN A 452 2.56 -13.15 68.50
CA ASN A 452 1.79 -13.15 67.25
C ASN A 452 2.73 -13.52 66.09
N CYS A 453 2.38 -14.56 65.31
CA CYS A 453 3.14 -15.00 64.13
C CYS A 453 3.31 -13.84 63.14
N SER A 454 4.26 -12.99 63.41
CA SER A 454 4.60 -11.80 62.66
C SER A 454 6.03 -11.97 62.19
N LEU A 455 6.34 -11.45 61.01
CA LEU A 455 7.70 -11.51 60.45
C LEU A 455 8.73 -10.76 61.33
N LYS A 456 8.28 -10.03 62.36
CA LYS A 456 9.14 -9.43 63.39
C LYS A 456 9.58 -10.52 64.36
N GLY A 457 10.89 -10.82 64.37
CA GLY A 457 11.52 -11.74 65.33
C GLY A 457 11.79 -13.15 64.80
N SER A 458 11.38 -13.48 63.58
CA SER A 458 11.68 -14.77 62.96
C SER A 458 13.14 -14.87 62.52
N LYS A 459 13.72 -16.07 62.61
CA LYS A 459 15.03 -16.37 62.01
C LYS A 459 14.82 -16.79 60.56
N LYS A 460 15.50 -16.09 59.63
CA LYS A 460 15.46 -16.37 58.19
C LYS A 460 16.49 -17.45 57.82
N HIS A 461 16.02 -18.50 57.17
CA HIS A 461 16.86 -19.51 56.53
C HIS A 461 16.61 -19.47 55.01
N VAL A 462 17.69 -19.40 54.23
CA VAL A 462 17.66 -19.45 52.75
C VAL A 462 18.02 -20.87 52.34
N LEU A 463 17.17 -21.51 51.53
CA LEU A 463 17.34 -22.87 51.03
C LEU A 463 17.58 -22.89 49.53
#